data_AF-A0A377C038-F1
#
_entry.id   AF-A0A377C038-F1
#
_cell.length_a   1.000
_cell.length_b   1.000
_cell.length_c   1.000
_cell.angle_alpha   90.00
_cell.angle_beta   90.00
_cell.angle_gamma   90.00
#
_symmetry.space_group_name_H-M   'P 1'
#
loop_
_entity.id
_entity.type
_entity.pdbx_description
1 polymer ?
#
loop_
_entity_poly.entity_id
_entity_poly.type
_entity_poly.pdbx_seq_one_letter_code
_entity_poly.pdbx_strand_id
1 'polypeptide(L)'
;MNMFLHNINYDKFDIRLGNTLTEPHFGDEKPFDAIVSNPPYSVKWIGSDDPTLINDERFAPAGVLAPKSKADFAFVLHALNYLSAKGRAAIVCFPGIFYRGGAEQKIRQYLVDNNYVETVISLAPNLFFGTTIAVNILVLSKHKTDTKVQFIDASELFKKETNNNILTDAHIEQIMQVFASKEDVAHLAKSVAFETVVANDYNLSVSSYVEAKDTREIIDIAELNAELKITVSKIDQLRKDIDAIVAEIEGCEVQK
;
A
#
# COMPACT_ATOMS: atom_id res chain seq x y z
N MET A 1 -19.51 -17.02 -16.97
CA MET A 1 -20.88 -16.62 -16.56
C MET A 1 -20.98 -15.14 -16.19
N ASN A 2 -20.09 -14.58 -15.35
CA ASN A 2 -20.22 -13.19 -14.88
C ASN A 2 -20.42 -12.16 -16.02
N MET A 3 -19.51 -12.12 -17.01
CA MET A 3 -19.61 -11.21 -18.16
C MET A 3 -20.92 -11.37 -18.94
N PHE A 4 -21.38 -12.62 -19.09
CA PHE A 4 -22.62 -12.95 -19.77
C PHE A 4 -23.85 -12.40 -19.02
N LEU A 5 -23.88 -12.50 -17.68
CA LEU A 5 -24.95 -11.95 -16.84
C LEU A 5 -25.00 -10.41 -16.86
N HIS A 6 -23.88 -9.77 -17.19
CA HIS A 6 -23.79 -8.33 -17.43
C HIS A 6 -24.12 -7.93 -18.88
N ASN A 7 -24.74 -8.81 -19.67
CA ASN A 7 -25.18 -8.57 -21.05
C ASN A 7 -24.05 -8.17 -22.01
N ILE A 8 -22.84 -8.66 -21.78
CA ILE A 8 -21.73 -8.49 -22.72
C ILE A 8 -21.86 -9.57 -23.79
N ASN A 9 -21.84 -9.19 -25.08
CA ASN A 9 -21.90 -10.16 -26.17
C ASN A 9 -20.68 -11.08 -26.19
N TYR A 10 -20.88 -12.34 -26.59
CA TYR A 10 -19.86 -13.39 -26.57
C TYR A 10 -18.68 -13.11 -27.52
N ASP A 11 -18.86 -12.27 -28.54
CA ASP A 11 -17.80 -11.84 -29.45
C ASP A 11 -16.93 -10.71 -28.87
N LYS A 12 -17.22 -10.24 -27.65
CA LYS A 12 -16.49 -9.16 -26.96
C LYS A 12 -15.63 -9.63 -25.79
N PHE A 13 -15.66 -10.91 -25.43
CA PHE A 13 -14.80 -11.45 -24.37
C PHE A 13 -14.39 -12.89 -24.68
N ASP A 14 -13.14 -13.22 -24.36
CA ASP A 14 -12.63 -14.59 -24.34
C ASP A 14 -11.89 -14.80 -23.01
N ILE A 15 -12.25 -15.86 -22.27
CA ILE A 15 -11.64 -16.22 -21.00
C ILE A 15 -11.19 -17.67 -21.11
N ARG A 16 -9.88 -17.89 -20.99
CA ARG A 16 -9.26 -19.22 -21.10
C ARG A 16 -8.94 -19.80 -19.73
N LEU A 17 -9.22 -21.09 -19.59
CA LEU A 17 -8.80 -21.87 -18.44
C LEU A 17 -7.34 -22.28 -18.62
N GLY A 18 -6.49 -21.92 -17.66
CA GLY A 18 -5.08 -22.27 -17.64
C GLY A 18 -4.33 -21.58 -16.51
N ASN A 19 -3.07 -21.95 -16.31
CA ASN A 19 -2.18 -21.23 -15.41
C ASN A 19 -1.34 -20.23 -16.21
N THR A 20 -1.57 -18.94 -15.98
CA THR A 20 -0.92 -17.82 -16.68
C THR A 20 0.61 -17.92 -16.72
N LEU A 21 1.25 -18.50 -15.70
CA LEU A 21 2.71 -18.55 -15.64
C LEU A 21 3.29 -19.72 -16.45
N THR A 22 2.60 -20.86 -16.53
CA THR A 22 3.08 -22.07 -17.23
C THR A 22 2.49 -22.26 -18.62
N GLU A 23 1.24 -21.84 -18.82
CA GLU A 23 0.48 -21.96 -20.06
C GLU A 23 -0.15 -20.61 -20.42
N PRO A 24 0.66 -19.59 -20.75
CA PRO A 24 0.13 -18.29 -21.15
C PRO A 24 -0.61 -18.40 -22.50
N HIS A 25 -1.79 -17.79 -22.57
CA HIS A 25 -2.58 -17.67 -23.81
C HIS A 25 -2.43 -16.27 -24.43
N PHE A 26 -2.97 -16.10 -25.65
CA PHE A 26 -3.06 -14.80 -26.35
C PHE A 26 -1.71 -14.13 -26.64
N GLY A 27 -0.63 -14.92 -26.76
CA GLY A 27 0.71 -14.40 -27.04
C GLY A 27 0.84 -13.80 -28.45
N ASP A 28 -0.06 -14.14 -29.35
CA ASP A 28 -0.21 -13.64 -30.72
C ASP A 28 -1.09 -12.38 -30.81
N GLU A 29 -1.94 -12.13 -29.81
CA GLU A 29 -2.81 -10.95 -29.74
C GLU A 29 -2.16 -9.77 -28.97
N LYS A 30 -1.04 -10.02 -28.29
CA LYS A 30 -0.26 -8.94 -27.64
C LYS A 30 0.33 -8.00 -28.71
N PRO A 31 0.53 -6.71 -28.39
CA PRO A 31 0.45 -6.12 -27.06
C PRO A 31 -0.88 -5.42 -26.73
N PHE A 32 -1.19 -5.31 -25.44
CA PHE A 32 -2.42 -4.70 -24.91
C PHE A 32 -2.18 -3.29 -24.33
N ASP A 33 -3.16 -2.41 -24.47
CA ASP A 33 -3.06 -1.01 -24.01
C ASP A 33 -3.41 -0.82 -22.53
N ALA A 34 -4.24 -1.70 -21.97
CA ALA A 34 -4.64 -1.64 -20.56
C ALA A 34 -4.64 -3.05 -19.97
N ILE A 35 -3.97 -3.22 -18.83
CA ILE A 35 -3.95 -4.48 -18.09
C ILE A 35 -4.32 -4.19 -16.63
N VAL A 36 -5.33 -4.86 -16.11
CA VAL A 36 -5.67 -4.83 -14.69
C VAL A 36 -5.53 -6.23 -14.13
N SER A 37 -4.98 -6.37 -12.92
CA SER A 37 -4.83 -7.68 -12.30
C SER A 37 -4.84 -7.59 -10.78
N ASN A 38 -5.42 -8.62 -10.16
CA ASN A 38 -5.31 -8.90 -8.74
C ASN A 38 -4.82 -10.34 -8.57
N PRO A 39 -3.51 -10.60 -8.79
CA PRO A 39 -2.96 -11.94 -8.69
C PRO A 39 -3.01 -12.46 -7.25
N PRO A 40 -3.13 -13.78 -7.05
CA PRO A 40 -3.13 -14.36 -5.72
C PRO A 40 -1.76 -14.17 -5.03
N TYR A 41 -1.77 -13.75 -3.77
CA TYR A 41 -0.55 -13.31 -3.09
C TYR A 41 0.39 -14.46 -2.75
N SER A 42 1.66 -14.29 -3.12
CA SER A 42 2.77 -15.18 -2.78
C SER A 42 2.45 -16.67 -3.00
N VAL A 43 1.72 -16.99 -4.08
CA VAL A 43 1.49 -18.38 -4.46
C VAL A 43 2.82 -19.05 -4.85
N LYS A 44 2.91 -20.34 -4.53
CA LYS A 44 4.04 -21.16 -4.98
C LYS A 44 3.93 -21.39 -6.48
N TRP A 45 5.06 -21.45 -7.15
CA TRP A 45 5.15 -21.73 -8.58
C TRP A 45 6.45 -22.45 -8.90
N ILE A 46 6.58 -22.97 -10.12
CA ILE A 46 7.72 -23.80 -10.53
C ILE A 46 9.04 -23.02 -10.49
N GLY A 47 9.05 -21.75 -10.93
CA GLY A 47 10.20 -20.86 -10.86
C GLY A 47 11.49 -21.52 -11.36
N SER A 48 12.53 -21.46 -10.54
CA SER A 48 13.86 -22.01 -10.88
C SER A 48 13.92 -23.54 -10.99
N ASP A 49 12.86 -24.28 -10.66
CA ASP A 49 12.82 -25.74 -10.88
C ASP A 49 12.61 -26.09 -12.36
N ASP A 50 12.12 -25.14 -13.16
CA ASP A 50 12.16 -25.22 -14.62
C ASP A 50 13.31 -24.34 -15.14
N PRO A 51 14.43 -24.94 -15.59
CA PRO A 51 15.59 -24.18 -16.04
C PRO A 51 15.35 -23.44 -17.36
N THR A 52 14.26 -23.72 -18.08
CA THR A 52 13.96 -23.03 -19.34
C THR A 52 13.41 -21.62 -19.12
N LEU A 53 12.75 -21.39 -17.97
CA LEU A 53 12.11 -20.12 -17.67
C LEU A 53 13.08 -18.93 -17.56
N ILE A 54 14.35 -19.17 -17.25
CA ILE A 54 15.35 -18.09 -17.22
C ILE A 54 15.59 -17.47 -18.61
N ASN A 55 15.29 -18.21 -19.67
CA ASN A 55 15.39 -17.77 -21.06
C ASN A 55 14.03 -17.39 -21.67
N ASP A 56 12.94 -17.48 -20.92
CA ASP A 56 11.61 -17.04 -21.34
C ASP A 56 11.61 -15.53 -21.57
N GLU A 57 11.05 -15.05 -22.69
CA GLU A 57 11.02 -13.62 -23.05
C GLU A 57 10.38 -12.72 -21.98
N ARG A 58 9.54 -13.29 -21.10
CA ARG A 58 8.90 -12.56 -19.99
C ARG A 58 9.88 -12.28 -18.85
N PHE A 59 10.83 -13.18 -18.60
CA PHE A 59 11.66 -13.17 -17.40
C PHE A 59 13.14 -12.92 -17.69
N ALA A 60 13.64 -13.34 -18.85
CA ALA A 60 15.02 -13.17 -19.27
C ALA A 60 15.52 -11.72 -19.15
N PRO A 61 14.74 -10.67 -19.50
CA PRO A 61 15.20 -9.28 -19.36
C PRO A 61 15.54 -8.87 -17.92
N ALA A 62 14.86 -9.43 -16.91
CA ALA A 62 15.15 -9.15 -15.52
C ALA A 62 16.39 -9.91 -15.00
N GLY A 63 16.88 -10.91 -15.74
CA GLY A 63 18.08 -11.69 -15.44
C GLY A 63 17.95 -12.65 -14.24
N VAL A 64 16.82 -12.66 -13.54
CA VAL A 64 16.50 -13.57 -12.43
C VAL A 64 15.02 -13.91 -12.41
N LEU A 65 14.69 -15.09 -11.87
CA LEU A 65 13.31 -15.49 -11.64
C LEU A 65 12.83 -15.05 -10.25
N ALA A 66 11.53 -14.80 -10.12
CA ALA A 66 10.92 -14.63 -8.82
C ALA A 66 11.11 -15.89 -7.94
N PRO A 67 11.19 -15.76 -6.60
CA PRO A 67 11.37 -16.92 -5.73
C PRO A 67 10.24 -17.95 -5.89
N LYS A 68 10.54 -19.25 -5.80
CA LYS A 68 9.53 -20.33 -5.95
C LYS A 68 8.38 -20.24 -4.96
N SER A 69 8.63 -19.68 -3.78
CA SER A 69 7.62 -19.47 -2.75
C SER A 69 6.75 -18.23 -2.97
N LYS A 70 7.06 -17.38 -3.97
CA LYS A 70 6.43 -16.08 -4.18
C LYS A 70 6.38 -15.71 -5.66
N ALA A 71 5.26 -16.01 -6.32
CA ALA A 71 5.07 -15.72 -7.74
C ALA A 71 4.74 -14.25 -8.06
N ASP A 72 4.66 -13.37 -7.06
CA ASP A 72 4.13 -11.99 -7.20
C ASP A 72 4.80 -11.23 -8.38
N PHE A 73 6.14 -11.19 -8.42
CA PHE A 73 6.86 -10.54 -9.53
C PHE A 73 6.81 -11.32 -10.85
N ALA A 74 6.54 -12.62 -10.85
CA ALA A 74 6.33 -13.36 -12.09
C ALA A 74 5.06 -12.87 -12.81
N PHE A 75 3.99 -12.56 -12.06
CA PHE A 75 2.80 -11.92 -12.63
C PHE A 75 3.06 -10.50 -13.12
N VAL A 76 3.84 -9.70 -12.37
CA VAL A 76 4.22 -8.34 -12.78
C VAL A 76 5.02 -8.35 -14.08
N LEU A 77 6.02 -9.23 -14.20
CA LEU A 77 6.82 -9.38 -15.41
C LEU A 77 6.00 -9.92 -16.60
N HIS A 78 5.08 -10.86 -16.35
CA HIS A 78 4.14 -11.32 -17.36
C HIS A 78 3.25 -10.18 -17.88
N ALA A 79 2.65 -9.38 -16.99
CA ALA A 79 1.85 -8.22 -17.37
C ALA A 79 2.68 -7.20 -18.17
N LEU A 80 3.91 -6.92 -17.74
CA LEU A 80 4.82 -6.02 -18.46
C LEU A 80 5.15 -6.51 -19.88
N ASN A 81 5.36 -7.82 -20.07
CA ASN A 81 5.65 -8.39 -21.39
C ASN A 81 4.47 -8.21 -22.36
N TYR A 82 3.24 -8.37 -21.88
CA TYR A 82 2.03 -8.23 -22.69
C TYR A 82 1.62 -6.78 -22.92
N LEU A 83 2.20 -5.83 -22.19
CA LEU A 83 1.85 -4.41 -22.26
C LEU A 83 2.43 -3.72 -23.50
N SER A 84 1.63 -2.91 -24.19
CA SER A 84 2.04 -2.12 -25.34
C SER A 84 2.93 -0.94 -24.95
N ALA A 85 3.67 -0.39 -25.92
CA ALA A 85 4.54 0.76 -25.68
C ALA A 85 3.78 1.99 -25.18
N LYS A 86 2.49 2.14 -25.57
CA LYS A 86 1.59 3.23 -25.13
C LYS A 86 0.66 2.81 -23.98
N GLY A 87 0.79 1.58 -23.49
CA GLY A 87 -0.12 1.00 -22.52
C GLY A 87 0.24 1.32 -21.08
N ARG A 88 -0.70 1.06 -20.17
CA ARG A 88 -0.54 1.11 -18.72
C ARG A 88 -1.11 -0.14 -18.04
N ALA A 89 -0.42 -0.67 -17.04
CA ALA A 89 -0.92 -1.77 -16.22
C ALA A 89 -1.14 -1.29 -14.77
N ALA A 90 -2.22 -1.75 -14.13
CA ALA A 90 -2.49 -1.53 -12.70
C ALA A 90 -2.66 -2.88 -12.01
N ILE A 91 -1.73 -3.22 -11.12
CA ILE A 91 -1.62 -4.56 -10.53
C ILE A 91 -1.68 -4.43 -9.01
N VAL A 92 -2.65 -5.09 -8.39
CA VAL A 92 -2.75 -5.18 -6.93
C VAL A 92 -1.63 -6.10 -6.43
N CYS A 93 -0.89 -5.65 -5.44
CA CYS A 93 0.34 -6.27 -4.97
C CYS A 93 0.37 -6.34 -3.44
N PHE A 94 0.92 -7.44 -2.92
CA PHE A 94 1.25 -7.55 -1.50
C PHE A 94 2.39 -6.57 -1.14
N PRO A 95 2.30 -5.79 -0.03
CA PRO A 95 3.29 -4.76 0.30
C PRO A 95 4.74 -5.25 0.39
N GLY A 96 4.93 -6.53 0.75
CA GLY A 96 6.26 -7.12 0.84
C GLY A 96 7.09 -7.08 -0.44
N ILE A 97 6.47 -7.02 -1.62
CA ILE A 97 7.23 -7.06 -2.88
C ILE A 97 8.11 -5.82 -3.04
N PHE A 98 7.80 -4.71 -2.36
CA PHE A 98 8.44 -3.42 -2.58
C PHE A 98 9.76 -3.23 -1.80
N TYR A 99 10.08 -4.10 -0.83
CA TYR A 99 11.28 -3.97 0.00
C TYR A 99 12.09 -5.26 0.17
N ARG A 100 11.56 -6.43 -0.20
CA ARG A 100 12.30 -7.71 -0.03
C ARG A 100 13.57 -7.75 -0.87
N GLY A 101 14.68 -8.22 -0.29
CA GLY A 101 15.98 -8.29 -0.95
C GLY A 101 16.13 -9.43 -1.99
N GLY A 102 17.35 -9.64 -2.46
CA GLY A 102 17.72 -10.79 -3.30
C GLY A 102 17.16 -10.69 -4.72
N ALA A 103 16.54 -11.78 -5.22
CA ALA A 103 16.00 -11.82 -6.58
C ALA A 103 14.92 -10.74 -6.81
N GLU A 104 14.08 -10.47 -5.82
CA GLU A 104 13.02 -9.45 -5.93
C GLU A 104 13.60 -8.03 -6.02
N GLN A 105 14.72 -7.74 -5.35
CA GLN A 105 15.41 -6.46 -5.47
C GLN A 105 15.97 -6.25 -6.89
N LYS A 106 16.56 -7.30 -7.49
CA LYS A 106 17.04 -7.24 -8.87
C LYS A 106 15.90 -7.03 -9.87
N ILE A 107 14.74 -7.65 -9.65
CA ILE A 107 13.55 -7.41 -10.47
C ILE A 107 13.08 -5.96 -10.32
N ARG A 108 13.01 -5.41 -9.10
CA ARG A 108 12.67 -4.00 -8.89
C ARG A 108 13.67 -3.07 -9.59
N GLN A 109 14.96 -3.35 -9.48
CA GLN A 109 15.99 -2.64 -10.20
C GLN A 109 15.71 -2.64 -11.71
N TYR A 110 15.47 -3.80 -12.32
CA TYR A 110 15.11 -3.89 -13.74
C TYR A 110 13.88 -3.03 -14.09
N LEU A 111 12.83 -3.06 -13.27
CA LEU A 111 11.61 -2.28 -13.50
C LEU A 111 11.86 -0.76 -13.41
N VAL A 112 12.70 -0.33 -12.47
CA VAL A 112 13.01 1.09 -12.23
C VAL A 112 14.01 1.62 -13.27
N ASP A 113 15.07 0.87 -13.55
CA ASP A 113 16.13 1.24 -14.52
C ASP A 113 15.58 1.44 -15.93
N ASN A 114 14.56 0.66 -16.31
CA ASN A 114 13.90 0.78 -17.61
C ASN A 114 12.70 1.76 -17.59
N ASN A 115 12.53 2.53 -16.51
CA ASN A 115 11.45 3.49 -16.33
C ASN A 115 10.04 2.90 -16.52
N TYR A 116 9.81 1.66 -16.08
CA TYR A 116 8.51 1.02 -16.19
C TYR A 116 7.59 1.33 -15.01
N VAL A 117 8.13 1.58 -13.82
CA VAL A 117 7.35 1.93 -12.63
C VAL A 117 6.89 3.38 -12.71
N GLU A 118 5.58 3.60 -12.78
CA GLU A 118 5.00 4.95 -12.82
C GLU A 118 4.60 5.44 -11.43
N THR A 119 3.74 4.67 -10.76
CA THR A 119 3.20 5.03 -9.45
C THR A 119 3.06 3.79 -8.57
N VAL A 120 3.35 3.93 -7.27
CA VAL A 120 2.99 2.97 -6.24
C VAL A 120 1.98 3.62 -5.30
N ILE A 121 0.80 3.01 -5.15
CA ILE A 121 -0.29 3.51 -4.32
C ILE A 121 -0.47 2.55 -3.14
N SER A 122 -0.30 3.03 -1.92
CA SER A 122 -0.61 2.30 -0.69
C SER A 122 -2.07 2.52 -0.34
N LEU A 123 -2.82 1.44 -0.11
CA LEU A 123 -4.24 1.51 0.26
C LEU A 123 -4.46 1.15 1.73
N ALA A 124 -5.63 1.54 2.24
CA ALA A 124 -6.05 1.21 3.60
C ALA A 124 -6.06 -0.31 3.86
N PRO A 125 -5.78 -0.74 5.10
CA PRO A 125 -5.96 -2.13 5.50
C PRO A 125 -7.44 -2.55 5.46
N ASN A 126 -7.67 -3.86 5.49
CA ASN A 126 -9.01 -4.44 5.63
C ASN A 126 -10.03 -4.06 4.53
N LEU A 127 -9.56 -3.76 3.31
CA LEU A 127 -10.43 -3.55 2.14
C LEU A 127 -10.90 -4.86 1.48
N PHE A 128 -10.15 -5.95 1.69
CA PHE A 128 -10.39 -7.24 1.04
C PHE A 128 -11.10 -8.22 1.97
N PHE A 129 -11.98 -9.05 1.40
CA PHE A 129 -12.53 -10.19 2.13
C PHE A 129 -11.43 -11.22 2.43
N GLY A 130 -11.42 -11.73 3.67
CA GLY A 130 -10.52 -12.81 4.07
C GLY A 130 -9.10 -12.38 4.47
N THR A 131 -8.79 -11.07 4.47
CA THR A 131 -7.51 -10.56 4.99
C THR A 131 -7.63 -9.13 5.50
N THR A 132 -6.98 -8.83 6.62
CA THR A 132 -6.89 -7.48 7.17
C THR A 132 -5.69 -6.70 6.64
N ILE A 133 -4.86 -7.33 5.81
CA ILE A 133 -3.61 -6.75 5.32
C ILE A 133 -3.91 -5.59 4.37
N ALA A 134 -3.12 -4.51 4.48
CA ALA A 134 -3.07 -3.45 3.48
C ALA A 134 -2.52 -3.97 2.16
N VAL A 135 -2.95 -3.38 1.06
CA VAL A 135 -2.49 -3.74 -0.28
C VAL A 135 -1.93 -2.51 -0.97
N ASN A 136 -1.09 -2.73 -1.96
CA ASN A 136 -0.62 -1.65 -2.82
C ASN A 136 -1.08 -1.88 -4.26
N ILE A 137 -1.19 -0.82 -5.03
CA ILE A 137 -1.34 -0.89 -6.49
C ILE A 137 -0.01 -0.45 -7.10
N LEU A 138 0.57 -1.32 -7.91
CA LEU A 138 1.70 -1.00 -8.77
C LEU A 138 1.16 -0.59 -10.15
N VAL A 139 1.42 0.66 -10.53
CA VAL A 139 1.12 1.18 -11.87
C VAL A 139 2.37 1.13 -12.71
N LEU A 140 2.32 0.38 -13.81
CA LEU A 140 3.39 0.29 -14.81
C LEU A 140 3.00 1.02 -16.09
N SER A 141 3.96 1.68 -16.73
CA SER A 141 3.78 2.32 -18.02
C SER A 141 5.06 2.24 -18.85
N LYS A 142 4.92 1.98 -20.15
CA LYS A 142 6.02 2.05 -21.14
C LYS A 142 6.12 3.39 -21.86
N HIS A 143 5.22 4.34 -21.56
CA HIS A 143 5.11 5.65 -22.23
C HIS A 143 5.30 6.84 -21.29
N LYS A 144 6.01 6.64 -20.17
CA LYS A 144 6.30 7.75 -19.25
C LYS A 144 7.18 8.79 -19.92
N THR A 145 6.81 10.06 -19.78
CA THR A 145 7.58 11.21 -20.27
C THR A 145 8.66 11.64 -19.28
N ASP A 146 8.47 11.35 -17.99
CA ASP A 146 9.43 11.60 -16.92
C ASP A 146 10.01 10.28 -16.36
N THR A 147 11.10 10.41 -15.60
CA THR A 147 11.77 9.31 -14.90
C THR A 147 11.41 9.23 -13.41
N LYS A 148 10.51 10.09 -12.93
CA LYS A 148 10.13 10.10 -11.51
C LYS A 148 9.20 8.95 -11.20
N VAL A 149 9.24 8.47 -9.96
CA VAL A 149 8.26 7.50 -9.45
C VAL A 149 7.37 8.21 -8.45
N GLN A 150 6.07 8.16 -8.68
CA GLN A 150 5.11 8.75 -7.74
C GLN A 150 4.76 7.72 -6.67
N PHE A 151 4.76 8.16 -5.41
CA PHE A 151 4.31 7.38 -4.27
C PHE A 151 3.08 8.06 -3.69
N ILE A 152 1.98 7.32 -3.51
CA ILE A 152 0.73 7.83 -2.95
C ILE A 152 0.38 7.01 -1.72
N ASP A 153 0.18 7.66 -0.58
CA ASP A 153 -0.30 7.04 0.65
C ASP A 153 -1.79 7.32 0.85
N ALA A 154 -2.62 6.39 0.38
CA ALA A 154 -4.07 6.40 0.60
C ALA A 154 -4.49 5.50 1.76
N SER A 155 -3.58 5.20 2.70
CA SER A 155 -3.88 4.32 3.85
C SER A 155 -4.92 4.89 4.81
N GLU A 156 -5.05 6.22 4.87
CA GLU A 156 -6.08 6.92 5.66
C GLU A 156 -7.40 7.15 4.89
N LEU A 157 -7.42 6.92 3.57
CA LEU A 157 -8.58 7.18 2.71
C LEU A 157 -9.54 5.99 2.70
N PHE A 158 -10.29 5.80 3.77
CA PHE A 158 -11.31 4.76 3.84
C PHE A 158 -12.45 5.14 4.78
N LYS A 159 -13.63 4.58 4.52
CA LYS A 159 -14.74 4.60 5.46
C LYS A 159 -14.70 3.28 6.23
N LYS A 160 -14.63 3.38 7.56
CA LYS A 160 -14.74 2.22 8.43
C LYS A 160 -16.15 1.67 8.40
N GLU A 161 -16.27 0.38 8.15
CA GLU A 161 -17.51 -0.40 8.17
C GLU A 161 -17.27 -1.66 9.02
N THR A 162 -18.31 -2.45 9.29
CA THR A 162 -18.27 -3.52 10.30
C THR A 162 -17.20 -4.58 10.01
N ASN A 163 -17.19 -5.13 8.79
CA ASN A 163 -16.33 -6.26 8.45
C ASN A 163 -15.10 -5.82 7.66
N ASN A 164 -15.32 -5.06 6.58
CA ASN A 164 -14.27 -4.56 5.70
C ASN A 164 -14.41 -3.05 5.59
N ASN A 165 -13.30 -2.34 5.53
CA ASN A 165 -13.28 -0.94 5.14
C ASN A 165 -13.74 -0.79 3.68
N ILE A 166 -14.29 0.37 3.34
CA ILE A 166 -14.68 0.68 1.97
C ILE A 166 -14.00 1.96 1.47
N LEU A 167 -13.66 1.97 0.18
CA LEU A 167 -13.33 3.18 -0.56
C LEU A 167 -14.63 3.80 -1.06
N THR A 168 -14.85 5.07 -0.73
CA THR A 168 -15.97 5.84 -1.28
C THR A 168 -15.57 6.46 -2.61
N ASP A 169 -16.53 6.86 -3.43
CA ASP A 169 -16.24 7.55 -4.70
C ASP A 169 -15.41 8.81 -4.50
N ALA A 170 -15.62 9.54 -3.39
CA ALA A 170 -14.83 10.71 -3.03
C ALA A 170 -13.36 10.36 -2.74
N HIS A 171 -13.10 9.21 -2.08
CA HIS A 171 -11.74 8.74 -1.85
C HIS A 171 -11.05 8.36 -3.17
N ILE A 172 -11.78 7.69 -4.06
CA ILE A 172 -11.26 7.30 -5.37
C ILE A 172 -10.93 8.54 -6.19
N GLU A 173 -11.83 9.52 -6.25
CA GLU A 173 -11.61 10.79 -6.96
C GLU A 173 -10.37 11.53 -6.44
N GLN A 174 -10.20 11.60 -5.11
CA GLN A 174 -9.02 12.21 -4.50
C GLN A 174 -7.73 11.50 -4.91
N ILE A 175 -7.70 10.16 -4.88
CA ILE A 175 -6.53 9.37 -5.32
C ILE A 175 -6.26 9.62 -6.81
N MET A 176 -7.30 9.65 -7.64
CA MET A 176 -7.18 9.88 -9.08
C MET A 176 -6.69 11.28 -9.42
N GLN A 177 -7.14 12.30 -8.68
CA GLN A 177 -6.69 13.68 -8.85
C GLN A 177 -5.19 13.80 -8.58
N VAL A 178 -4.71 13.24 -7.47
CA VAL A 178 -3.29 13.23 -7.10
C VAL A 178 -2.47 12.40 -8.09
N PHE A 179 -2.99 11.24 -8.52
CA PHE A 179 -2.36 10.41 -9.55
C PHE A 179 -2.19 11.16 -10.88
N ALA A 180 -3.16 11.99 -11.28
CA ALA A 180 -3.13 12.73 -12.52
C ALA A 180 -2.22 13.96 -12.46
N SER A 181 -2.22 14.71 -11.35
CA SER A 181 -1.43 15.94 -11.22
C SER A 181 0.08 15.69 -11.09
N LYS A 182 0.47 14.53 -10.54
CA LYS A 182 1.86 14.19 -10.18
C LYS A 182 2.50 15.17 -9.19
N GLU A 183 1.69 16.00 -8.52
CA GLU A 183 2.16 17.00 -7.56
C GLU A 183 2.50 16.36 -6.20
N ASP A 184 3.43 17.00 -5.50
CA ASP A 184 3.76 16.63 -4.13
C ASP A 184 2.69 17.20 -3.19
N VAL A 185 2.07 16.32 -2.40
CA VAL A 185 1.05 16.68 -1.41
C VAL A 185 1.49 16.15 -0.06
N ALA A 186 1.68 17.04 0.91
CA ALA A 186 2.14 16.67 2.24
C ALA A 186 1.30 15.52 2.82
N HIS A 187 1.99 14.50 3.33
CA HIS A 187 1.41 13.29 3.92
C HIS A 187 0.56 12.40 2.99
N LEU A 188 0.42 12.74 1.71
CA LEU A 188 -0.44 12.01 0.77
C LEU A 188 0.32 11.52 -0.46
N ALA A 189 1.19 12.34 -1.05
CA ALA A 189 1.93 11.93 -2.24
C ALA A 189 3.27 12.64 -2.41
N LYS A 190 4.21 11.93 -3.05
CA LYS A 190 5.51 12.46 -3.41
C LYS A 190 6.01 11.87 -4.72
N SER A 191 6.42 12.72 -5.66
CA SER A 191 7.04 12.36 -6.92
C SER A 191 8.56 12.40 -6.77
N VAL A 192 9.16 11.22 -6.63
CA VAL A 192 10.57 11.06 -6.25
C VAL A 192 11.44 10.86 -7.49
N ALA A 193 12.61 11.49 -7.49
CA ALA A 193 13.60 11.35 -8.56
C ALA A 193 14.17 9.91 -8.61
N PHE A 194 14.52 9.47 -9.83
CA PHE A 194 15.12 8.16 -10.07
C PHE A 194 16.33 7.89 -9.17
N GLU A 195 17.22 8.88 -9.04
CA GLU A 195 18.46 8.78 -8.26
C GLU A 195 18.20 8.52 -6.78
N THR A 196 17.11 9.08 -6.24
CA THR A 196 16.70 8.86 -4.84
C THR A 196 16.21 7.42 -4.63
N VAL A 197 15.50 6.84 -5.62
CA VAL A 197 15.07 5.43 -5.56
C VAL A 197 16.27 4.49 -5.65
N VAL A 198 17.26 4.81 -6.50
CA VAL A 198 18.53 4.07 -6.59
C VAL A 198 19.31 4.15 -5.28
N ALA A 199 19.44 5.35 -4.70
CA ALA A 199 20.12 5.56 -3.42
C ALA A 199 19.44 4.83 -2.25
N ASN A 200 18.15 4.50 -2.38
CA ASN A 200 17.37 3.75 -1.41
C ASN A 200 17.25 2.26 -1.80
N ASP A 201 18.25 1.70 -2.48
CA ASP A 201 18.36 0.28 -2.81
C ASP A 201 17.17 -0.29 -3.60
N TYR A 202 16.52 0.54 -4.43
CA TYR A 202 15.31 0.22 -5.17
C TYR A 202 14.14 -0.20 -4.27
N ASN A 203 14.08 0.34 -3.05
CA ASN A 203 12.92 0.25 -2.18
C ASN A 203 11.79 1.09 -2.77
N LEU A 204 10.63 0.47 -2.98
CA LEU A 204 9.44 1.09 -3.57
C LEU A 204 8.29 1.20 -2.56
N SER A 205 8.58 1.08 -1.27
CA SER A 205 7.58 1.20 -0.21
C SER A 205 7.19 2.66 -0.05
N VAL A 206 5.89 2.96 -0.09
CA VAL A 206 5.38 4.35 0.00
C VAL A 206 5.86 5.07 1.27
N SER A 207 5.89 4.37 2.41
CA SER A 207 6.35 4.90 3.69
C SER A 207 7.83 5.31 3.73
N SER A 208 8.63 4.92 2.73
CA SER A 208 10.02 5.38 2.61
C SER A 208 10.14 6.79 2.01
N TYR A 209 9.03 7.33 1.46
CA TYR A 209 9.04 8.59 0.70
C TYR A 209 7.96 9.58 1.15
N VAL A 210 6.80 9.08 1.57
CA VAL A 210 5.70 9.90 2.09
C VAL A 210 5.74 9.84 3.61
N GLU A 211 5.92 11.00 4.24
CA GLU A 211 5.94 11.12 5.69
C GLU A 211 4.53 11.00 6.25
N ALA A 212 4.33 10.10 7.22
CA ALA A 212 3.06 9.99 7.92
C ALA A 212 2.76 11.30 8.67
N LYS A 213 1.47 11.62 8.79
CA LYS A 213 1.02 12.78 9.56
C LYS A 213 1.35 12.58 11.04
N ASP A 214 1.98 13.56 11.67
CA ASP A 214 2.18 13.54 13.11
C ASP A 214 0.85 13.85 13.80
N THR A 215 0.25 12.85 14.43
CA THR A 215 -1.03 12.95 15.15
C THR A 215 -0.84 13.10 16.66
N ARG A 216 0.41 13.22 17.13
CA ARG A 216 0.66 13.46 18.56
C ARG A 216 0.07 14.80 18.95
N GLU A 217 -0.75 14.79 20.00
CA GLU A 217 -1.24 16.02 20.59
C GLU A 217 -0.05 16.83 21.11
N ILE A 218 0.03 18.09 20.70
CA ILE A 218 0.96 19.04 21.29
C ILE A 218 0.37 19.39 22.65
N ILE A 219 0.79 18.65 23.68
CA ILE A 219 0.41 18.94 25.05
C ILE A 219 1.07 20.27 25.44
N ASP A 220 0.27 21.30 25.71
CA ASP A 220 0.79 22.52 26.31
C ASP A 220 1.25 22.21 27.74
N ILE A 221 2.56 22.16 27.92
CA ILE A 221 3.20 21.84 29.21
C ILE A 221 2.81 22.88 30.26
N ALA A 222 2.58 24.15 29.89
CA ALA A 222 2.17 25.18 30.83
C ALA A 222 0.73 24.98 31.30
N GLU A 223 -0.19 24.64 30.38
CA GLU A 223 -1.58 24.32 30.69
C GLU A 223 -1.68 23.07 31.58
N LEU A 224 -0.99 21.99 31.22
CA LEU A 224 -0.96 20.76 32.01
C LEU A 224 -0.42 21.01 33.42
N ASN A 225 0.64 21.82 33.55
CA ASN A 225 1.17 22.19 34.87
C ASN A 225 0.21 23.06 35.68
N ALA A 226 -0.60 23.91 35.03
CA ALA A 226 -1.64 24.70 35.69
C ALA A 226 -2.77 23.79 36.20
N GLU A 227 -3.24 22.84 35.39
CA GLU A 227 -4.23 21.84 35.81
C GLU A 227 -3.72 20.98 36.97
N LEU A 228 -2.45 20.54 36.92
CA LEU A 228 -1.82 19.80 38.02
C LEU A 228 -1.83 20.62 39.32
N LYS A 229 -1.46 21.91 39.28
CA LYS A 229 -1.51 22.79 40.46
C LYS A 229 -2.93 22.95 41.02
N ILE A 230 -3.93 23.12 40.15
CA ILE A 230 -5.33 23.23 40.56
C ILE A 230 -5.78 21.92 41.24
N THR A 231 -5.43 20.78 40.65
CA THR A 231 -5.79 19.46 41.16
C THR A 231 -5.16 19.21 42.53
N VAL A 232 -3.88 19.51 42.70
CA VAL A 232 -3.19 19.43 44.00
C VAL A 232 -3.86 20.34 45.03
N SER A 233 -4.18 21.59 44.66
CA SER A 233 -4.86 22.52 45.57
C SER A 233 -6.23 22.02 46.03
N LYS A 234 -7.00 21.37 45.13
CA LYS A 234 -8.28 20.74 45.48
C LYS A 234 -8.08 19.58 46.44
N ILE A 235 -7.06 18.75 46.22
CA ILE A 235 -6.73 17.63 47.12
C ILE A 235 -6.37 18.16 48.52
N ASP A 236 -5.56 19.21 48.59
CA ASP A 236 -5.17 19.82 49.87
C ASP A 236 -6.35 20.43 50.62
N GLN A 237 -7.28 21.05 49.89
CA GLN A 237 -8.51 21.58 50.49
C GLN A 237 -9.39 20.46 51.03
N LEU A 238 -9.63 19.42 50.24
CA LEU A 238 -10.42 18.26 50.68
C LEU A 238 -9.79 17.56 51.90
N ARG A 239 -8.46 17.48 51.96
CA ARG A 239 -7.75 16.95 53.14
C ARG A 239 -8.00 17.81 54.38
N LYS A 240 -7.91 19.14 54.27
CA LYS A 240 -8.23 20.04 55.39
C LYS A 240 -9.67 19.87 55.86
N ASP A 241 -10.61 19.75 54.93
CA ASP A 241 -12.02 19.59 55.25
C ASP A 241 -12.26 18.26 55.99
N ILE A 242 -11.59 17.17 55.56
CA ILE A 242 -11.62 15.87 56.24
C ILE A 242 -11.01 15.97 57.65
N ASP A 243 -9.82 16.57 57.78
CA ASP A 243 -9.13 16.71 59.07
C ASP A 243 -9.97 17.52 60.08
N ALA A 244 -10.70 18.53 59.60
CA ALA A 244 -11.62 19.31 60.43
C ALA A 244 -12.79 18.45 60.95
N ILE A 245 -13.38 17.61 60.10
CA ILE A 245 -14.44 16.68 60.50
C ILE A 245 -13.91 15.64 61.50
N VAL A 246 -12.73 15.08 61.27
CA VAL A 246 -12.09 14.12 62.19
C VAL A 246 -11.85 14.76 63.56
N ALA A 247 -11.30 15.99 63.61
CA ALA A 247 -11.07 16.70 64.86
C ALA A 247 -12.37 17.00 65.63
N GLU A 248 -13.47 17.28 64.92
CA GLU A 248 -14.79 17.48 65.53
C GLU A 248 -15.33 16.17 66.14
N ILE A 249 -15.15 15.05 65.45
CA ILE A 249 -15.56 13.72 65.94
C ILE A 249 -14.72 13.30 67.15
N GLU A 250 -13.39 13.41 67.08
CA GLU A 250 -12.48 13.05 68.18
C GLU A 250 -12.66 13.98 69.39
N GLY A 251 -12.95 15.27 69.16
CA GLY A 251 -13.27 16.23 70.23
C GLY A 251 -14.60 15.93 70.95
N CYS A 252 -15.56 15.31 70.26
CA CYS A 252 -16.85 14.92 70.83
C CYS A 252 -16.77 13.65 71.70
N GLU A 253 -15.78 12.78 71.52
CA GLU A 253 -15.62 11.58 72.36
C GLU A 253 -15.11 11.87 73.79
N VAL A 254 -14.56 13.06 74.05
CA VAL A 254 -13.99 13.44 75.36
C VAL A 254 -15.06 13.96 76.35
N GLN A 255 -16.32 14.09 75.94
CA GLN A 255 -17.42 14.63 76.77
C GLN A 255 -18.49 13.61 77.20
N LYS A 256 -18.15 12.32 77.31
CA LYS A 256 -19.01 11.32 77.97
C LYS A 256 -18.37 10.69 79.19
#